data_AF-A0A8T3PX15-F1
#
_entry.id   AF-A0A8T3PX15-F1
#
_cell.length_a   1.000
_cell.length_b   1.000
_cell.length_c   1.000
_cell.angle_alpha   90.00
_cell.angle_beta   90.00
_cell.angle_gamma   90.00
#
_symmetry.space_group_name_H-M   'P 1'
#
loop_
_entity.id
_entity.type
_entity.pdbx_description
1 polymer ?
#
loop_
_entity_poly.entity_id
_entity_poly.type
_entity_poly.pdbx_seq_one_letter_code
_entity_poly.pdbx_strand_id
1 'polypeptide(L)'
;MSQRDVARTAGIPQPNVARLERGSVMPRADTLERLLLATGYELVAEPRLGIGVDRSMIRDRLRMSPAERIRLAVAEARGMPTIRLRR
;
A
#
# COMPACT_ATOMS: atom_id res chain seq x y z
N MET A 1 -18.60 -0.54 -15.78
CA MET A 1 -18.18 0.18 -17.00
C MET A 1 -17.63 -0.85 -17.99
N SER A 2 -18.00 -0.80 -19.28
CA SER A 2 -17.44 -1.73 -20.28
C SER A 2 -16.07 -1.26 -20.78
N GLN A 3 -15.28 -2.16 -21.39
CA GLN A 3 -14.01 -1.76 -22.05
C GLN A 3 -14.21 -0.68 -23.12
N ARG A 4 -15.35 -0.66 -23.81
CA ARG A 4 -15.68 0.38 -24.80
C ARG A 4 -15.93 1.73 -24.13
N ASP A 5 -16.59 1.73 -22.97
CA ASP A 5 -16.83 2.95 -22.20
C ASP A 5 -15.52 3.51 -21.62
N VAL A 6 -14.65 2.63 -21.10
CA VAL A 6 -13.29 3.00 -20.65
C VAL A 6 -12.51 3.61 -21.80
N ALA A 7 -12.46 2.92 -22.93
CA ALA A 7 -11.74 3.35 -24.13
C ALA A 7 -12.19 4.73 -24.62
N ARG A 8 -13.51 4.94 -24.70
CA ARG A 8 -14.11 6.23 -25.07
C ARG A 8 -13.74 7.32 -24.09
N THR A 9 -13.88 7.07 -22.79
CA THR A 9 -13.65 8.07 -21.74
C THR A 9 -12.17 8.41 -21.61
N ALA A 10 -11.29 7.41 -21.68
CA ALA A 10 -9.85 7.61 -21.66
C ALA A 10 -9.30 8.13 -23.00
N GLY A 11 -10.07 8.08 -24.09
CA GLY A 11 -9.67 8.47 -25.44
C GLY A 11 -8.61 7.57 -26.09
N ILE A 12 -8.61 6.27 -25.75
CA ILE A 12 -7.67 5.28 -26.32
C ILE A 12 -8.43 4.17 -27.05
N PRO A 13 -7.81 3.46 -28.02
CA PRO A 13 -8.47 2.35 -28.71
C PRO A 13 -8.89 1.23 -27.75
N GLN A 14 -10.11 0.71 -27.88
CA GLN A 14 -10.59 -0.42 -27.05
C GLN A 14 -9.71 -1.68 -27.16
N PRO A 15 -9.13 -2.04 -28.32
CA PRO A 15 -8.15 -3.14 -28.39
C PRO A 15 -6.92 -2.91 -27.50
N ASN A 16 -6.52 -1.65 -27.25
CA ASN A 16 -5.43 -1.34 -26.32
C ASN A 16 -5.85 -1.60 -24.87
N VAL A 17 -7.07 -1.22 -24.48
CA VAL A 17 -7.63 -1.56 -23.15
C VAL A 17 -7.61 -3.08 -22.94
N ALA A 18 -8.09 -3.84 -23.92
CA ALA A 18 -8.11 -5.29 -23.83
C ALA A 18 -6.70 -5.92 -23.73
N ARG A 19 -5.69 -5.34 -24.41
CA ARG A 19 -4.29 -5.79 -24.30
C ARG A 19 -3.67 -5.47 -22.95
N LEU A 20 -4.00 -4.32 -22.36
CA LEU A 20 -3.56 -3.92 -21.02
C LEU A 20 -4.16 -4.84 -19.96
N GLU A 21 -5.46 -5.12 -20.04
CA GLU A 21 -6.14 -6.02 -19.09
C GLU A 21 -5.63 -7.47 -19.16
N ARG A 22 -5.21 -7.93 -20.35
CA ARG A 22 -4.54 -9.23 -20.51
C ARG A 22 -3.07 -9.23 -20.07
N GLY A 23 -2.51 -8.09 -19.64
CA GLY A 23 -1.11 -7.96 -19.27
C GLY A 23 -0.13 -8.10 -20.45
N SER A 24 -0.63 -8.02 -21.69
CA SER A 24 0.20 -8.21 -22.90
C SER A 24 1.06 -6.99 -23.27
N VAL A 25 0.76 -5.83 -22.66
CA VAL A 25 1.54 -4.60 -22.76
C VAL A 25 1.49 -3.83 -21.45
N MET A 26 2.50 -3.02 -21.22
CA MET A 26 2.49 -2.02 -20.16
C MET A 26 2.02 -0.67 -20.72
N PRO A 27 1.20 0.08 -19.98
CA PRO A 27 0.83 1.43 -20.38
C PRO A 27 2.04 2.35 -20.25
N ARG A 28 2.13 3.34 -21.14
CA ARG A 28 2.95 4.52 -20.87
C ARG A 28 2.33 5.32 -19.73
N ALA A 29 3.12 6.19 -19.10
CA ALA A 29 2.67 6.99 -17.96
C ALA A 29 1.40 7.82 -18.30
N ASP A 30 1.37 8.45 -19.48
CA ASP A 30 0.23 9.23 -19.97
C ASP A 30 -1.02 8.36 -20.19
N THR A 31 -0.85 7.16 -20.75
CA THR A 31 -1.96 6.20 -20.91
C THR A 31 -2.50 5.74 -19.56
N LEU A 32 -1.63 5.50 -18.59
CA LEU A 32 -2.03 5.09 -17.24
C LEU A 32 -2.83 6.20 -16.54
N GLU A 33 -2.34 7.43 -16.59
CA GLU A 33 -3.03 8.61 -16.05
C GLU A 33 -4.43 8.78 -16.65
N ARG A 34 -4.56 8.72 -17.98
CA ARG A 34 -5.86 8.83 -18.68
C ARG A 34 -6.85 7.73 -18.30
N LEU A 35 -6.36 6.51 -18.09
CA LEU A 35 -7.20 5.39 -17.66
C LEU A 35 -7.68 5.53 -16.22
N LEU A 36 -6.81 6.03 -15.32
CA LEU A 36 -7.16 6.30 -13.93
C LEU A 36 -8.22 7.41 -13.87
N LEU A 37 -7.99 8.53 -14.56
CA LEU A 37 -8.96 9.64 -14.61
C LEU A 37 -10.31 9.19 -15.18
N ALA A 38 -10.31 8.38 -16.24
CA ALA A 38 -11.54 7.82 -16.82
C ALA A 38 -12.31 6.89 -15.88
N THR A 39 -11.67 6.38 -14.82
CA THR A 39 -12.25 5.49 -13.82
C THR A 39 -12.48 6.19 -12.47
N GLY A 40 -12.25 7.50 -12.39
CA GLY A 40 -12.43 8.29 -11.17
C GLY A 40 -11.28 8.19 -10.17
N TYR A 41 -10.10 7.78 -10.63
CA TYR A 41 -8.87 7.69 -9.83
C TYR A 41 -7.83 8.68 -10.34
N GLU A 42 -6.85 8.99 -9.48
CA GLU A 42 -5.72 9.84 -9.80
C GLU A 42 -4.41 9.09 -9.51
N LEU A 43 -3.37 9.38 -10.29
CA LEU A 43 -2.02 8.88 -10.03
C LEU A 43 -1.29 9.87 -9.13
N VAL A 44 -1.04 9.48 -7.88
CA VAL A 44 -0.30 10.30 -6.91
C VAL A 44 1.05 9.65 -6.60
N ALA A 45 2.10 10.46 -6.56
CA ALA A 45 3.42 10.05 -6.11
C ALA A 45 3.56 10.31 -4.61
N GLU A 46 3.69 9.24 -3.83
CA GLU A 46 3.90 9.31 -2.38
C GLU A 46 5.29 8.75 -2.01
N PRO A 47 5.95 9.29 -0.97
CA PRO A 47 7.17 8.71 -0.45
C PRO A 47 6.95 7.24 -0.05
N ARG A 48 7.91 6.38 -0.41
CA ARG A 48 7.83 4.97 -0.02
C ARG A 48 8.10 4.82 1.48
N LEU A 49 7.03 4.67 2.25
CA LEU A 49 7.12 4.50 3.69
C LEU A 49 7.81 3.20 4.08
N GLY A 50 8.52 3.23 5.21
CA GLY A 50 9.11 2.05 5.81
C GLY A 50 10.34 1.51 5.10
N ILE A 51 10.94 2.27 4.18
CA ILE A 51 12.32 2.04 3.73
C ILE A 51 13.27 2.39 4.88
N GLY A 52 14.26 1.52 5.13
CA GLY A 52 15.22 1.70 6.23
C GLY A 52 14.66 1.46 7.64
N VAL A 53 13.37 1.15 7.78
CA VAL A 53 12.81 0.77 9.08
C VAL A 53 13.19 -0.67 9.40
N ASP A 54 13.97 -0.85 10.48
CA ASP A 54 14.21 -2.18 11.03
C ASP A 54 12.92 -2.76 11.62
N ARG A 55 12.50 -3.89 11.05
CA ARG A 55 11.29 -4.62 11.46
C ARG A 55 11.64 -5.93 12.18
N SER A 56 12.90 -6.15 12.57
CA SER A 56 13.35 -7.30 13.36
C SER A 56 12.46 -7.48 14.60
N MET A 57 12.36 -6.43 15.43
CA MET A 57 11.60 -6.44 16.67
C MET A 57 10.10 -6.70 16.49
N ILE A 58 9.49 -6.17 15.42
CA ILE A 58 8.08 -6.43 15.11
C ILE A 58 7.89 -7.90 14.75
N ARG A 59 8.76 -8.43 13.87
CA ARG A 59 8.71 -9.84 13.45
C ARG A 59 8.94 -10.78 14.63
N ASP A 60 9.89 -10.46 15.50
CA ASP A 60 10.19 -11.28 16.68
C ASP A 60 9.01 -11.31 17.64
N ARG A 61 8.35 -10.16 17.89
CA ARG A 61 7.12 -10.08 18.69
C ARG A 61 5.94 -10.85 18.07
N LEU A 62 5.80 -10.85 16.75
CA LEU A 62 4.74 -11.59 16.07
C LEU A 62 4.91 -13.12 16.18
N ARG A 63 6.15 -13.61 16.32
CA ARG A 63 6.43 -15.05 16.52
C ARG A 63 6.17 -15.53 17.94
N MET A 64 6.01 -14.63 18.91
CA MET A 64 5.72 -15.00 20.30
C MET A 64 4.31 -15.59 20.42
N SER A 65 4.16 -16.57 21.30
CA SER A 65 2.85 -16.99 21.82
C SER A 65 2.21 -15.89 22.67
N PRO A 66 0.88 -15.94 22.91
CA PRO A 66 0.23 -15.03 23.84
C PRO A 66 0.89 -14.99 25.23
N ALA A 67 1.29 -16.15 25.77
CA ALA A 67 1.93 -16.24 27.08
C ALA A 67 3.31 -15.57 27.12
N GLU A 68 4.11 -15.69 26.06
CA GLU A 68 5.41 -15.02 25.93
C GLU A 68 5.25 -13.50 25.83
N ARG A 69 4.25 -13.03 25.07
CA ARG A 69 3.94 -11.59 24.99
C ARG A 69 3.58 -11.01 26.36
N ILE A 70 2.76 -11.72 27.14
CA ILE A 70 2.38 -11.27 28.49
C ILE A 70 3.62 -11.20 29.40
N ARG A 71 4.48 -12.22 29.36
CA ARG A 71 5.73 -12.24 30.16
C ARG A 71 6.66 -11.09 29.79
N LEU A 72 6.84 -10.83 28.49
CA LEU A 72 7.65 -9.72 28.01
C LEU A 72 7.06 -8.36 28.45
N ALA A 73 5.76 -8.16 28.29
CA ALA A 73 5.09 -6.91 28.68
C ALA A 73 5.27 -6.61 30.18
N VAL A 74 5.16 -7.63 31.05
CA VAL A 74 5.40 -7.47 32.49
C VAL A 74 6.86 -7.09 32.77
N ALA A 75 7.82 -7.69 32.06
CA ALA A 75 9.23 -7.36 32.21
C ALA A 75 9.54 -5.92 31.77
N GLU A 76 9.00 -5.49 30.63
CA GLU A 76 9.16 -4.12 30.09
C GLU A 76 8.53 -3.07 31.02
N ALA A 77 7.34 -3.36 31.57
CA ALA A 77 6.66 -2.45 32.51
C ALA A 77 7.46 -2.18 33.78
N ARG A 78 8.24 -3.17 34.28
CA ARG A 78 9.10 -3.00 35.46
C ARG A 78 10.30 -2.10 35.20
N GLY A 79 10.76 -2.02 33.94
CA GLY A 79 11.91 -1.20 33.53
C GLY A 79 11.52 0.17 32.97
N MET A 80 10.23 0.46 32.79
CA MET A 80 9.77 1.71 32.19
C MET A 80 9.93 2.89 33.14
N PRO A 81 10.66 3.96 32.76
CA PRO A 81 10.65 5.21 33.52
C PRO A 81 9.26 5.83 33.49
N THR A 82 8.91 6.59 34.51
CA THR A 82 7.59 7.22 34.63
C THR A 82 7.41 8.26 33.51
N ILE A 83 6.70 7.90 32.44
CA ILE A 83 6.36 8.81 31.35
C ILE A 83 5.22 9.72 31.84
N ARG A 84 5.53 10.98 32.14
CA ARG A 84 4.48 12.00 32.27
C ARG A 84 3.99 12.35 30.87
N LEU A 85 2.80 11.89 30.51
CA LEU A 85 2.07 12.44 29.38
C LEU A 85 1.81 13.92 29.69
N ARG A 86 2.50 14.82 28.97
CA ARG A 86 2.16 16.24 29.00
C ARG A 86 0.74 16.37 28.44
N ARG A 87 -0.17 16.84 29.29
CA ARG A 87 -1.49 17.30 28.88
C ARG A 87 -1.37 18.61 28.10
#